data_AF-A0A2N2DVQ2-F1
#
_entry.id   AF-A0A2N2DVQ2-F1
#
_cell.length_a   1.000
_cell.length_b   1.000
_cell.length_c   1.000
_cell.angle_alpha   90.00
_cell.angle_beta   90.00
_cell.angle_gamma   90.00
#
_symmetry.space_group_name_H-M   'P 1'
#
loop_
_entity.id
_entity.type
_entity.pdbx_description
1 polymer ?
#
loop_
_entity_poly.entity_id
_entity_poly.type
_entity_poly.pdbx_seq_one_letter_code
_entity_poly.pdbx_strand_id
1 'polypeptide(L)'
;MKLYKLFSLTATAIFAAVGLIFLFLPASVLIFFNNISGYFGLPQAPVQGMGFYLVLASAYMYLVTLLAYMMYRYPKEKIYPFILAQGKLASSVISIYLFLKHQAYLIYFANFIVDGFIGIAVLYLMRIKKEV
;
A
#
# COMPACT_ATOMS: atom_id res chain seq x y z
N MET A 1 19.24 -2.52 -13.49
CA MET A 1 18.95 -1.06 -13.55
C MET A 1 17.62 -0.69 -14.24
N LYS A 2 17.34 -1.11 -15.50
CA LYS A 2 16.09 -0.75 -16.20
C LYS A 2 14.81 -1.24 -15.49
N LEU A 3 14.77 -2.51 -15.08
CA LEU A 3 13.64 -3.10 -14.36
C LEU A 3 13.32 -2.37 -13.04
N TYR A 4 14.36 -2.03 -12.26
CA TYR A 4 14.21 -1.28 -11.01
C TYR A 4 13.57 0.09 -11.25
N LYS A 5 14.05 0.85 -12.25
CA LYS A 5 13.46 2.15 -12.60
C LYS A 5 12.02 2.03 -13.08
N LEU A 6 11.72 1.03 -13.92
CA LEU A 6 10.37 0.78 -14.39
C LEU A 6 9.44 0.47 -13.22
N PHE A 7 9.84 -0.44 -12.32
CA PHE A 7 9.09 -0.75 -11.10
C PHE A 7 8.85 0.50 -10.26
N SER A 8 9.88 1.30 -10.01
CA SER A 8 9.77 2.53 -9.21
C SER A 8 8.79 3.52 -9.83
N LEU A 9 8.86 3.75 -11.15
CA LEU A 9 7.97 4.69 -11.84
C LEU A 9 6.53 4.19 -11.85
N THR A 10 6.31 2.90 -12.11
CA THR A 10 4.99 2.28 -12.05
C THR A 10 4.41 2.36 -10.64
N ALA A 11 5.21 2.09 -9.61
CA ALA A 11 4.81 2.23 -8.22
C ALA A 11 4.43 3.67 -7.86
N THR A 12 5.20 4.67 -8.31
CA THR A 12 4.84 6.08 -8.16
C THR A 12 3.47 6.39 -8.75
N ALA A 13 3.22 5.97 -9.99
CA ALA A 13 1.95 6.24 -10.66
C ALA A 13 0.77 5.55 -9.94
N ILE A 14 0.95 4.28 -9.54
CA ILE A 14 -0.08 3.52 -8.83
C ILE A 14 -0.37 4.15 -7.46
N PHE A 15 0.66 4.49 -6.67
CA PHE A 15 0.45 5.06 -5.34
C PHE A 15 -0.20 6.44 -5.42
N ALA A 16 0.18 7.27 -6.40
CA ALA A 16 -0.47 8.55 -6.62
C ALA A 16 -1.95 8.35 -6.98
N ALA A 17 -2.25 7.46 -7.92
CA ALA A 17 -3.62 7.18 -8.35
C ALA A 17 -4.48 6.63 -7.22
N VAL A 18 -3.98 5.63 -6.48
CA VAL A 18 -4.67 5.06 -5.32
C VAL A 18 -4.87 6.13 -4.24
N GLY A 19 -3.86 6.95 -3.95
CA GLY A 19 -3.96 8.04 -2.99
C GLY A 19 -5.06 9.05 -3.35
N LEU A 20 -5.16 9.43 -4.63
CA LEU A 20 -6.21 10.32 -5.13
C LEU A 20 -7.59 9.65 -5.06
N ILE A 21 -7.70 8.37 -5.42
CA ILE A 21 -8.96 7.61 -5.32
C ILE A 21 -9.43 7.55 -3.86
N PHE A 22 -8.54 7.24 -2.92
CA PHE A 22 -8.89 7.24 -1.49
C PHE A 22 -9.29 8.63 -1.02
N LEU A 23 -8.58 9.69 -1.41
CA LEU A 23 -8.88 11.07 -0.98
C LEU A 23 -10.25 11.56 -1.46
N PHE A 24 -10.60 11.32 -2.72
CA PHE A 24 -11.83 11.85 -3.33
C PHE A 24 -13.01 10.87 -3.30
N LEU A 25 -12.75 9.56 -3.27
CA LEU A 25 -13.76 8.51 -3.36
C LEU A 25 -13.60 7.43 -2.25
N PRO A 26 -13.39 7.79 -0.96
CA PRO A 26 -13.11 6.81 0.09
C PRO A 26 -14.28 5.83 0.31
N ALA A 27 -15.51 6.35 0.26
CA ALA A 27 -16.71 5.54 0.44
C ALA A 27 -16.86 4.50 -0.67
N SER A 28 -16.58 4.88 -1.93
CA SER A 28 -16.68 3.98 -3.08
C SER A 28 -15.72 2.80 -2.96
N VAL A 29 -14.50 3.03 -2.46
CA VAL A 29 -13.52 1.96 -2.22
C VAL A 29 -14.03 0.99 -1.16
N LEU A 30 -14.53 1.50 -0.04
CA LEU A 30 -15.08 0.63 1.01
C LEU A 30 -16.30 -0.15 0.55
N ILE A 31 -17.22 0.49 -0.18
CA ILE A 31 -18.42 -0.17 -0.73
C ILE A 31 -18.01 -1.28 -1.70
N PHE A 32 -17.01 -1.06 -2.55
CA PHE A 32 -16.48 -2.09 -3.44
C PHE A 32 -16.00 -3.32 -2.66
N PHE A 33 -15.18 -3.13 -1.63
CA PHE A 33 -14.71 -4.24 -0.79
C PHE A 33 -15.85 -4.90 0.00
N ASN A 34 -16.84 -4.14 0.48
CA ASN A 34 -18.01 -4.67 1.19
C ASN A 34 -18.94 -5.49 0.29
N ASN A 35 -19.07 -5.11 -0.98
CA ASN A 35 -19.82 -5.90 -1.95
C ASN A 35 -19.13 -7.25 -2.19
N ILE A 36 -17.80 -7.26 -2.27
CA ILE A 36 -17.03 -8.50 -2.40
C ILE A 36 -17.11 -9.32 -1.09
N SER A 37 -17.06 -8.67 0.08
CA SER A 37 -17.10 -9.33 1.39
C SER A 37 -18.36 -10.18 1.57
N GLY A 38 -19.49 -9.74 1.01
CA GLY A 38 -20.76 -10.48 1.02
C GLY A 38 -20.66 -11.87 0.39
N TYR A 39 -19.90 -12.04 -0.70
CA TYR A 39 -19.71 -13.36 -1.32
C TYR A 39 -18.93 -14.35 -0.45
N PHE A 40 -18.10 -13.83 0.47
CA PHE A 40 -17.28 -14.63 1.38
C PHE A 40 -17.88 -14.72 2.79
N GLY A 41 -19.08 -14.17 3.03
CA GLY A 41 -19.70 -14.11 4.36
C GLY A 41 -18.94 -13.25 5.37
N LEU A 42 -18.10 -12.33 4.89
CA LEU A 42 -17.27 -11.45 5.73
C LEU A 42 -18.02 -10.17 6.12
N PRO A 43 -17.80 -9.65 7.34
CA PRO A 43 -18.46 -8.43 7.81
C PRO A 43 -18.09 -7.21 6.94
N GLN A 44 -19.01 -6.25 6.87
CA GLN A 44 -18.81 -5.01 6.13
C GLN A 44 -18.07 -3.97 6.99
N ALA A 45 -17.08 -3.32 6.39
CA ALA A 45 -16.37 -2.22 7.02
C ALA A 45 -17.27 -0.96 7.09
N PRO A 46 -17.23 -0.19 8.19
CA PRO A 46 -18.03 1.02 8.35
C PRO A 46 -17.62 2.10 7.34
N VAL A 47 -18.61 2.72 6.68
CA VAL A 47 -18.39 3.74 5.63
C VAL A 47 -18.45 5.17 6.19
N GLN A 48 -18.84 5.34 7.46
CA GLN A 48 -19.02 6.64 8.12
C GLN A 48 -17.84 6.95 9.06
N GLY A 49 -17.63 8.23 9.41
CA GLY A 49 -16.66 8.63 10.43
C GLY A 49 -15.19 8.65 10.01
N MET A 50 -14.89 8.61 8.70
CA MET A 50 -13.52 8.47 8.20
C MET A 50 -12.69 9.77 8.12
N GLY A 51 -13.23 10.94 8.47
CA GLY A 51 -12.63 12.23 8.14
C GLY A 51 -11.15 12.40 8.55
N PHE A 52 -10.81 12.15 9.81
CA PHE A 52 -9.42 12.27 10.27
C PHE A 52 -8.50 11.19 9.69
N TYR A 53 -8.98 9.94 9.62
CA TYR A 53 -8.22 8.82 9.07
C TYR A 53 -7.98 8.96 7.56
N LEU A 54 -8.88 9.64 6.85
CA LEU A 54 -8.71 9.99 5.44
C LEU A 54 -7.49 10.90 5.23
N VAL A 55 -7.31 11.89 6.10
CA VAL A 55 -6.14 12.78 6.06
C VAL A 55 -4.86 11.98 6.28
N LEU A 56 -4.85 11.11 7.30
CA LEU A 56 -3.70 10.25 7.60
C LEU A 56 -3.36 9.30 6.45
N ALA A 57 -4.36 8.61 5.90
CA ALA A 57 -4.19 7.70 4.78
C ALA A 57 -3.66 8.42 3.54
N SER A 58 -4.21 9.60 3.23
CA SER A 58 -3.80 10.40 2.07
C SER A 58 -2.36 10.92 2.22
N ALA A 59 -1.99 11.39 3.41
CA ALA A 59 -0.63 11.83 3.72
C ALA A 59 0.39 10.67 3.62
N TYR A 60 0.02 9.48 4.12
CA TYR A 60 0.83 8.28 3.95
C TYR A 60 0.99 7.90 2.47
N MET A 61 -0.09 7.95 1.68
CA MET A 61 -0.04 7.65 0.25
C MET A 61 0.87 8.62 -0.51
N TYR A 62 0.85 9.91 -0.16
CA TYR A 62 1.80 10.89 -0.68
C TYR A 62 3.25 10.50 -0.33
N LEU A 63 3.52 10.12 0.92
CA LEU A 63 4.86 9.74 1.36
C LEU A 63 5.41 8.52 0.60
N VAL A 64 4.61 7.45 0.44
CA VAL A 64 5.07 6.27 -0.31
C VAL A 64 5.22 6.56 -1.81
N THR A 65 4.39 7.46 -2.36
CA THR A 65 4.54 7.96 -3.74
C THR A 65 5.87 8.68 -3.91
N LEU A 66 6.20 9.57 -2.97
CA LEU A 66 7.46 10.30 -2.96
C LEU A 66 8.66 9.36 -2.84
N LEU A 67 8.60 8.36 -1.96
CA LEU A 67 9.66 7.36 -1.83
C LEU A 67 9.86 6.57 -3.12
N ALA A 68 8.77 6.13 -3.78
CA ALA A 68 8.85 5.45 -5.08
C ALA A 68 9.46 6.36 -6.16
N TYR A 69 9.11 7.65 -6.15
CA TYR A 69 9.68 8.63 -7.08
C TYR A 69 11.19 8.86 -6.81
N MET A 70 11.58 8.93 -5.54
CA MET A 70 12.98 9.02 -5.13
C MET A 70 13.77 7.76 -5.52
N MET A 71 13.17 6.56 -5.43
CA MET A 71 13.79 5.34 -5.96
C MET A 71 14.04 5.45 -7.47
N TYR A 72 13.09 6.00 -8.23
CA TYR A 72 13.27 6.21 -9.68
C TYR A 72 14.37 7.23 -9.99
N ARG A 73 14.37 8.38 -9.28
CA ARG A 73 15.30 9.50 -9.49
C ARG A 73 16.71 9.19 -9.03
N TYR A 74 16.86 8.56 -7.87
CA TYR A 74 18.12 8.23 -7.21
C TYR A 74 18.27 6.71 -7.02
N PRO A 75 18.36 5.94 -8.11
CA PRO A 75 18.29 4.49 -8.06
C PRO A 75 19.51 3.83 -7.41
N LYS A 76 20.60 4.57 -7.11
CA LYS A 76 21.76 4.04 -6.38
C LYS A 76 21.50 4.01 -4.88
N GLU A 77 20.74 4.97 -4.36
CA GLU A 77 20.43 5.09 -2.94
C GLU A 77 19.57 3.91 -2.46
N LYS A 78 19.99 3.32 -1.35
CA LYS A 78 19.31 2.15 -0.74
C LYS A 78 18.30 2.55 0.34
N ILE A 79 18.38 3.78 0.83
CA ILE A 79 17.54 4.25 1.94
C ILE A 79 16.06 4.37 1.53
N TYR A 80 15.76 4.90 0.35
CA TYR A 80 14.39 5.06 -0.14
C TYR A 80 13.63 3.74 -0.31
N PRO A 81 14.15 2.72 -1.03
CA PRO A 81 13.46 1.45 -1.15
C PRO A 81 13.39 0.71 0.20
N PHE A 82 14.38 0.89 1.08
CA PHE A 82 14.35 0.28 2.41
C PHE A 82 13.21 0.84 3.27
N ILE A 83 13.07 2.16 3.36
CA ILE A 83 11.99 2.81 4.13
C ILE A 83 10.63 2.44 3.54
N LEU A 84 10.50 2.43 2.21
CA LEU A 84 9.26 2.05 1.54
C LEU A 84 8.87 0.59 1.86
N ALA A 85 9.84 -0.34 1.80
CA ALA A 85 9.60 -1.72 2.15
C ALA A 85 9.18 -1.87 3.62
N GLN A 86 9.87 -1.21 4.56
CA GLN A 86 9.51 -1.24 5.97
C GLN A 86 8.10 -0.70 6.21
N GLY A 87 7.75 0.44 5.61
CA GLY A 87 6.42 1.03 5.74
C GLY A 87 5.32 0.12 5.20
N LYS A 88 5.55 -0.56 4.07
CA LYS A 88 4.60 -1.50 3.48
C LYS A 88 4.50 -2.79 4.29
N LEU A 89 5.61 -3.37 4.74
CA LEU A 89 5.59 -4.56 5.60
C LEU A 89 4.91 -4.28 6.94
N ALA A 90 5.15 -3.13 7.56
CA ALA A 90 4.48 -2.74 8.80
C ALA A 90 2.96 -2.61 8.60
N SER A 91 2.53 -1.92 7.54
CA SER A 91 1.11 -1.82 7.15
C SER A 91 0.48 -3.19 6.93
N SER A 92 1.19 -4.09 6.23
CA SER A 92 0.76 -5.47 5.99
C SER A 92 0.57 -6.26 7.30
N VAL A 93 1.58 -6.26 8.18
CA VAL A 93 1.54 -6.96 9.48
C VAL A 93 0.41 -6.44 10.37
N ILE A 94 0.25 -5.11 10.44
CA ILE A 94 -0.85 -4.50 11.21
C ILE A 94 -2.20 -4.90 10.61
N SER A 95 -2.32 -4.95 9.29
CA SER A 95 -3.58 -5.29 8.62
C SER A 95 -4.01 -6.73 8.89
N ILE A 96 -3.09 -7.71 8.82
CA ILE A 96 -3.43 -9.09 9.18
C ILE A 96 -3.72 -9.23 10.67
N TYR A 97 -3.01 -8.49 11.53
CA TYR A 97 -3.30 -8.46 12.95
C TYR A 97 -4.74 -7.97 13.21
N LEU A 98 -5.15 -6.86 12.59
CA LEU A 98 -6.51 -6.32 12.72
C LEU A 98 -7.57 -7.24 12.13
N PHE A 99 -7.27 -7.91 11.01
CA PHE A 99 -8.17 -8.92 10.44
C PHE A 99 -8.45 -10.07 11.41
N LEU A 100 -7.42 -10.53 12.14
CA LEU A 100 -7.52 -11.65 13.07
C LEU A 100 -8.06 -11.27 14.46
N LYS A 101 -7.86 -10.02 14.91
CA LYS A 101 -8.12 -9.60 16.31
C LYS A 101 -9.23 -8.57 16.48
N HIS A 102 -9.54 -7.78 15.47
CA HIS A 102 -10.59 -6.77 15.55
C HIS A 102 -11.84 -7.22 14.80
N GLN A 103 -11.77 -7.22 13.47
CA GLN A 103 -12.87 -7.63 12.59
C GLN A 103 -12.28 -8.13 11.27
N ALA A 104 -12.86 -9.20 10.75
CA ALA A 104 -12.43 -9.85 9.51
C ALA A 104 -12.87 -9.07 8.26
N TYR A 105 -12.59 -7.76 8.21
CA TYR A 105 -12.91 -6.93 7.06
C TYR A 105 -12.02 -7.31 5.87
N LEU A 106 -12.64 -7.56 4.72
CA LEU A 106 -11.92 -7.95 3.51
C LEU A 106 -10.82 -6.96 3.12
N ILE A 107 -11.05 -5.65 3.36
CA ILE A 107 -10.07 -4.62 3.05
C ILE A 107 -8.77 -4.76 3.85
N TYR A 108 -8.82 -5.27 5.10
CA TYR A 108 -7.62 -5.55 5.88
C TYR A 108 -6.82 -6.70 5.28
N PHE A 109 -7.50 -7.77 4.85
CA PHE A 109 -6.85 -8.89 4.21
C PHE A 109 -6.27 -8.51 2.84
N ALA A 110 -7.00 -7.74 2.04
CA ALA A 110 -6.51 -7.20 0.78
C ALA A 110 -5.26 -6.33 0.99
N ASN A 111 -5.27 -5.45 2.00
CA ASN A 111 -4.12 -4.62 2.31
C ASN A 111 -2.92 -5.45 2.79
N PHE A 112 -3.15 -6.48 3.61
CA PHE A 112 -2.11 -7.44 4.00
C PHE A 112 -1.39 -8.05 2.78
N ILE A 113 -2.16 -8.56 1.82
CA ILE A 113 -1.61 -9.18 0.61
C ILE A 113 -0.85 -8.15 -0.24
N VAL A 114 -1.50 -7.02 -0.54
CA VAL A 114 -0.94 -6.01 -1.45
C VAL A 114 0.32 -5.39 -0.87
N ASP A 115 0.26 -4.91 0.37
CA ASP A 115 1.42 -4.25 0.99
C ASP A 115 2.52 -5.25 1.33
N GLY A 116 2.17 -6.49 1.70
CA GLY A 116 3.13 -7.57 1.92
C GLY A 116 3.90 -7.90 0.63
N PHE A 117 3.17 -8.07 -0.48
CA PHE A 117 3.77 -8.30 -1.79
C PHE A 117 4.68 -7.16 -2.23
N ILE A 118 4.23 -5.90 -2.11
CA ILE A 118 5.04 -4.73 -2.45
C ILE A 118 6.31 -4.68 -1.60
N GLY A 119 6.20 -4.86 -0.28
CA GLY A 119 7.34 -4.83 0.63
C GLY A 119 8.38 -5.89 0.28
N ILE A 120 7.94 -7.13 0.06
CA ILE A 120 8.82 -8.24 -0.35
C ILE A 120 9.43 -7.98 -1.73
N ALA A 121 8.64 -7.53 -2.71
CA ALA A 121 9.12 -7.23 -4.06
C ALA A 121 10.21 -6.15 -4.05
N VAL A 122 10.05 -5.11 -3.23
CA VAL A 122 11.05 -4.04 -3.09
C VAL A 122 12.34 -4.57 -2.46
N LEU A 123 12.25 -5.37 -1.40
CA LEU A 123 13.43 -6.00 -0.79
C LEU A 123 14.15 -6.94 -1.77
N TYR A 124 13.39 -7.71 -2.54
CA TYR A 124 13.92 -8.60 -3.56
C TYR A 124 14.65 -7.81 -4.66
N LEU A 125 14.04 -6.73 -5.16
CA LEU A 125 14.66 -5.83 -6.14
C LEU A 125 15.93 -5.15 -5.58
N MET A 126 15.94 -4.78 -4.30
CA MET A 126 17.14 -4.26 -3.63
C MET A 126 18.27 -5.28 -3.59
N ARG A 127 17.95 -6.56 -3.34
CA ARG A 127 18.93 -7.65 -3.29
C ARG A 127 19.55 -7.88 -4.68
N ILE A 128 18.74 -8.02 -5.72
CA ILE A 128 19.24 -8.20 -7.09
C ILE A 128 20.11 -7.02 -7.52
N LYS A 129 19.73 -5.78 -7.16
CA LYS A 129 20.53 -4.58 -7.46
C LYS A 129 21.87 -4.54 -6.73
N LYS A 130 22.07 -5.32 -5.66
CA LYS A 130 23.35 -5.40 -4.95
C LYS A 130 24.34 -6.33 -5.66
N GLU A 131 23.83 -7.30 -6.43
CA GLU A 131 24.61 -8.33 -7.12
C GLU A 131 25.03 -7.92 -8.54
N VAL A 132 24.52 -6.79 -9.04
CA VAL A 132 24.81 -6.18 -10.37
C VAL A 132 25.51 -4.85 -10.20
#